data_AF-A0A6A3QG35-F1
#
_entry.id   AF-A0A6A3QG35-F1
#
_cell.length_a   1.000
_cell.length_b   1.000
_cell.length_c   1.000
_cell.angle_alpha   90.00
_cell.angle_beta   90.00
_cell.angle_gamma   90.00
#
_symmetry.space_group_name_H-M   'P 1'
#
loop_
_entity.id
_entity.type
_entity.pdbx_description
1 polymer ?
#
loop_
_entity_poly.entity_id
_entity_poly.type
_entity_poly.pdbx_seq_one_letter_code
_entity_poly.pdbx_strand_id
1 'polypeptide(L)'
;MAKKAKELGVVFACDDLYAREFELLEDTLDSRLPPYFDGDYWPSEAERVAASPPKRGRKEANTASASSAKFRSRVSESVKSARESLFVIALQPTCAACKQLIVNTAYWQAASIEAADTYYCSECQGAAAVSATATAAVQDAVLTEVSPHNFAETCSNSDTEEPEMSCPFLDYRPSMLKNCEEHHYQFDSFRRAKYSTMMLVYQISSTQRSVQ
;
A
#
# COMPACT_ATOMS: atom_id res chain seq x y z
N MET A 1 -2.52 -1.22 -14.29
CA MET A 1 -1.19 -1.34 -13.67
C MET A 1 -1.09 -2.60 -12.82
N ALA A 2 -1.87 -2.75 -11.73
CA ALA A 2 -1.78 -3.91 -10.82
C ALA A 2 -1.89 -5.28 -11.50
N LYS A 3 -2.82 -5.46 -12.46
CA LYS A 3 -2.92 -6.70 -13.26
C LYS A 3 -1.61 -7.07 -13.95
N LYS A 4 -0.93 -6.08 -14.54
CA LYS A 4 0.33 -6.31 -15.24
C LYS A 4 1.45 -6.66 -14.27
N ALA A 5 1.49 -6.01 -13.11
CA ALA A 5 2.46 -6.33 -12.06
C ALA A 5 2.25 -7.73 -11.49
N LYS A 6 1.00 -8.21 -11.42
CA LYS A 6 0.67 -9.58 -11.04
C LYS A 6 1.13 -10.61 -12.07
N GLU A 7 0.93 -10.36 -13.36
CA GLU A 7 1.48 -11.19 -14.45
C GLU A 7 3.01 -11.30 -14.40
N LEU A 8 3.68 -10.27 -13.86
CA LEU A 8 5.13 -10.22 -13.70
C LEU A 8 5.63 -10.80 -12.36
N GLY A 9 4.74 -11.30 -11.49
CA GLY A 9 5.12 -11.86 -10.19
C GLY A 9 5.55 -10.81 -9.14
N VAL A 10 5.28 -9.52 -9.38
CA VAL A 10 5.64 -8.43 -8.44
C VAL A 10 4.52 -8.17 -7.42
N VAL A 11 3.26 -8.33 -7.85
CA VAL A 11 2.07 -8.09 -7.01
C VAL A 11 1.33 -9.41 -6.81
N PHE A 12 0.99 -9.71 -5.56
CA PHE A 12 0.30 -10.93 -5.17
C PHE A 12 -1.21 -10.73 -5.06
N ALA A 13 -1.64 -9.57 -4.57
CA ALA A 13 -3.05 -9.19 -4.46
C ALA A 13 -3.24 -7.68 -4.63
N CYS A 14 -4.44 -7.28 -5.03
CA CYS A 14 -4.85 -5.89 -5.14
C CYS A 14 -6.29 -5.81 -4.65
N ASP A 15 -6.44 -5.52 -3.36
CA ASP A 15 -7.71 -5.45 -2.67
C ASP A 15 -8.11 -3.98 -2.46
N ASP A 16 -9.34 -3.73 -2.01
CA ASP A 16 -9.72 -2.41 -1.51
C ASP A 16 -9.44 -2.26 -0.01
N LEU A 17 -9.16 -1.03 0.43
CA LEU A 17 -8.84 -0.71 1.82
C LEU A 17 -9.96 -1.14 2.79
N TYR A 18 -11.22 -1.04 2.35
CA TYR A 18 -12.34 -1.42 3.19
C TYR A 18 -12.31 -2.93 3.48
N ALA A 19 -12.26 -3.77 2.45
CA ALA A 19 -12.26 -5.22 2.60
C ALA A 19 -11.05 -5.70 3.42
N ARG A 20 -9.89 -5.06 3.23
CA ARG A 20 -8.64 -5.49 3.89
C ARG A 20 -8.54 -5.06 5.35
N GLU A 21 -8.92 -3.82 5.67
CA GLU A 21 -8.61 -3.22 6.97
C GLU A 21 -9.85 -2.75 7.75
N PHE A 22 -11.01 -2.54 7.11
CA PHE A 22 -12.21 -1.99 7.76
C PHE A 22 -13.37 -2.98 7.94
N GLU A 23 -13.45 -4.05 7.14
CA GLU A 23 -14.56 -5.01 7.19
C GLU A 23 -14.61 -5.78 8.52
N LEU A 24 -13.43 -6.16 9.03
CA LEU A 24 -13.26 -6.83 10.33
C LEU A 24 -12.63 -5.89 11.37
N LEU A 25 -12.79 -4.57 11.22
CA LEU A 25 -12.13 -3.58 12.07
C LEU A 25 -12.38 -3.85 13.56
N GLU A 26 -13.64 -4.08 13.95
CA GLU A 26 -14.00 -4.28 15.36
C GLU A 26 -13.29 -5.50 15.98
N ASP A 27 -13.00 -6.53 15.18
CA ASP A 27 -12.29 -7.73 15.64
C ASP A 27 -10.76 -7.53 15.68
N THR A 28 -10.23 -6.64 14.85
CA THR A 28 -8.78 -6.45 14.71
C THR A 28 -8.22 -5.28 15.51
N LEU A 29 -9.03 -4.29 15.90
CA LEU A 29 -8.62 -3.03 16.54
C LEU A 29 -7.64 -3.18 17.70
N ASP A 30 -7.83 -4.19 18.55
CA ASP A 30 -6.97 -4.42 19.73
C ASP A 30 -5.57 -4.90 19.36
N SER A 31 -5.43 -5.49 18.17
CA SER A 31 -4.18 -6.08 17.67
C SER A 31 -3.53 -5.24 16.56
N ARG A 32 -4.33 -4.53 15.76
CA ARG A 32 -3.89 -3.85 14.55
C ARG A 32 -4.84 -2.71 14.17
N LEU A 33 -4.25 -1.55 13.90
CA LEU A 33 -4.96 -0.40 13.32
C LEU A 33 -4.77 -0.37 11.80
N PRO A 34 -5.73 0.21 11.04
CA PRO A 34 -5.53 0.52 9.64
C PRO A 34 -4.28 1.41 9.43
N PRO A 35 -3.55 1.26 8.31
CA PRO A 35 -2.36 2.05 8.02
C PRO A 35 -2.65 3.56 8.01
N TYR A 36 -1.91 4.33 8.80
CA TYR A 36 -2.04 5.79 8.85
C TYR A 36 -0.94 6.44 8.00
N PHE A 37 -1.35 7.23 7.01
CA PHE A 37 -0.45 8.03 6.18
C PHE A 37 -0.86 9.49 6.22
N ASP A 38 0.13 10.38 6.23
CA ASP A 38 -0.12 11.82 6.21
C ASP A 38 -0.75 12.26 4.89
N GLY A 39 -1.77 13.12 4.97
CA GLY A 39 -2.54 13.59 3.82
C GLY A 39 -3.46 12.54 3.18
N ASP A 40 -3.63 11.36 3.78
CA ASP A 40 -4.51 10.31 3.25
C ASP A 40 -6.00 10.62 3.51
N TYR A 41 -6.85 9.95 2.74
CA TYR A 41 -8.29 10.12 2.77
C TYR A 41 -8.87 9.72 4.13
N TRP A 42 -8.68 8.46 4.58
CA TRP A 42 -9.43 7.95 5.73
C TRP A 42 -9.11 8.67 7.06
N PRO A 43 -7.87 9.11 7.37
CA PRO A 43 -7.62 9.90 8.56
C PRO A 43 -8.35 11.25 8.53
N SER A 44 -8.34 11.91 7.37
CA SER A 44 -9.06 13.17 7.14
C SER A 44 -10.58 12.99 7.32
N GLU A 45 -11.13 11.86 6.85
CA GLU A 45 -12.55 11.54 7.07
C GLU A 45 -12.85 11.31 8.55
N ALA A 46 -11.97 10.62 9.28
CA ALA A 46 -12.11 10.37 10.70
C ALA A 46 -12.15 11.69 11.49
N GLU A 47 -11.24 12.62 11.19
CA GLU A 47 -11.24 13.96 11.78
C GLU A 47 -12.52 14.73 11.45
N ARG A 48 -12.96 14.70 10.18
CA ARG A 48 -14.22 15.37 9.76
C ARG A 48 -15.44 14.79 10.47
N VAL A 49 -15.50 13.46 10.62
CA VAL A 49 -16.59 12.77 11.34
C VAL A 49 -16.58 13.13 12.83
N ALA A 50 -15.39 13.27 13.44
CA ALA A 50 -15.24 13.71 14.82
C ALA A 50 -15.71 15.17 15.00
N ALA A 51 -15.40 16.03 14.04
CA ALA A 51 -15.83 17.44 14.03
C ALA A 51 -17.32 17.63 13.69
N SER A 52 -17.97 16.64 13.08
CA SER A 52 -19.38 16.70 12.63
C SER A 52 -20.31 15.85 13.53
N PRO A 53 -20.79 16.38 14.67
CA PRO A 53 -21.76 15.70 15.51
C PRO A 53 -23.09 15.49 14.76
N PRO A 54 -23.87 14.45 15.10
CA PRO A 54 -25.13 14.15 14.44
C PRO A 54 -26.11 15.34 14.50
N LYS A 55 -26.84 15.58 13.40
CA LYS A 55 -27.83 16.67 13.28
C LYS A 55 -28.84 16.57 14.43
N ARG A 56 -29.02 17.69 15.15
CA ARG A 56 -29.94 17.91 16.27
C ARG A 56 -31.30 17.24 16.04
N GLY A 57 -31.63 16.28 16.91
CA GLY A 57 -32.95 15.63 16.93
C GLY A 57 -33.15 14.60 18.04
N ARG A 58 -32.07 14.01 18.60
CA ARG A 58 -32.17 13.09 19.74
C ARG A 58 -31.22 13.52 20.83
N LYS A 59 -31.79 13.81 22.00
CA LYS A 59 -31.13 14.24 23.23
C LYS A 59 -30.37 13.06 23.84
N GLU A 60 -29.28 12.64 23.21
CA GLU A 60 -28.30 11.74 23.84
C GLU A 60 -27.08 12.58 24.19
N ALA A 61 -26.69 12.54 25.45
CA ALA A 61 -25.52 13.26 25.97
C ALA A 61 -24.28 12.83 25.16
N ASN A 62 -23.76 13.76 24.37
CA ASN A 62 -22.67 13.55 23.43
C ASN A 62 -21.34 13.46 24.19
N THR A 63 -21.05 12.30 24.76
CA THR A 63 -19.67 11.83 24.95
C THR A 63 -19.33 10.89 23.80
N ALA A 64 -19.40 11.38 22.57
CA ALA A 64 -18.85 10.68 21.42
C ALA A 64 -17.32 10.83 21.49
N SER A 65 -16.69 10.09 22.40
CA SER A 65 -15.26 9.84 22.34
C SER A 65 -14.93 9.28 20.95
N ALA A 66 -13.77 9.66 20.40
CA ALA A 66 -13.22 9.08 19.17
C ALA A 66 -13.11 7.53 19.23
N SER A 67 -13.26 6.95 20.43
CA SER A 67 -13.31 5.51 20.71
C SER A 67 -14.73 4.90 20.63
N SER A 68 -15.79 5.65 20.30
CA SER A 68 -17.14 5.07 20.24
C SER A 68 -17.34 4.17 19.00
N ALA A 69 -18.00 3.03 19.16
CA ALA A 69 -18.36 2.14 18.04
C ALA A 69 -19.20 2.87 16.96
N LYS A 70 -20.06 3.80 17.38
CA LYS A 70 -20.84 4.67 16.47
C LYS A 70 -19.93 5.56 15.60
N PHE A 71 -18.84 6.08 16.16
CA PHE A 71 -17.85 6.86 15.41
C PHE A 71 -17.14 5.98 14.36
N ARG A 72 -16.60 4.82 14.79
CA ARG A 72 -15.89 3.90 13.90
C ARG A 72 -16.76 3.39 12.76
N SER A 73 -18.01 3.06 13.04
CA SER A 73 -18.98 2.64 12.02
C SER A 73 -19.19 3.70 10.94
N ARG A 74 -19.29 4.99 11.31
CA ARG A 74 -19.42 6.10 10.34
C ARG A 74 -18.17 6.28 9.49
N VAL A 75 -16.98 6.13 10.09
CA VAL A 75 -15.72 6.19 9.33
C VAL A 75 -15.63 5.03 8.36
N SER A 76 -15.91 3.81 8.84
CA SER A 76 -15.92 2.58 8.02
C SER A 76 -16.90 2.67 6.85
N GLU A 77 -18.10 3.23 7.06
CA GLU A 77 -19.07 3.46 5.99
C GLU A 77 -18.59 4.48 4.95
N SER A 78 -17.90 5.55 5.39
CA SER A 78 -17.27 6.52 4.49
C SER A 78 -16.18 5.87 3.63
N VAL A 79 -15.30 5.08 4.26
CA VAL A 79 -14.24 4.33 3.55
C VAL A 79 -14.84 3.32 2.58
N LYS A 80 -15.91 2.61 2.98
CA LYS A 80 -16.66 1.71 2.10
C LYS A 80 -17.22 2.42 0.87
N SER A 81 -17.77 3.62 1.04
CA SER A 81 -18.29 4.41 -0.08
C SER A 81 -17.20 4.85 -1.05
N ALA A 82 -15.96 5.01 -0.60
CA ALA A 82 -14.81 5.42 -1.40
C ALA A 82 -13.93 4.23 -1.86
N ARG A 83 -14.35 2.98 -1.60
CA ARG A 83 -13.51 1.77 -1.77
C ARG A 83 -12.89 1.60 -3.16
N GLU A 84 -13.56 2.07 -4.20
CA GLU A 84 -13.08 1.96 -5.59
C GLU A 84 -11.85 2.84 -5.88
N SER A 85 -11.52 3.77 -4.98
CA SER A 85 -10.36 4.67 -5.07
C SER A 85 -9.27 4.37 -4.05
N LEU A 86 -9.46 3.37 -3.18
CA LEU A 86 -8.58 3.06 -2.05
C LEU A 86 -8.05 1.64 -2.19
N PHE A 87 -6.83 1.50 -2.70
CA PHE A 87 -6.24 0.20 -3.03
C PHE A 87 -5.23 -0.24 -1.98
N VAL A 88 -5.24 -1.53 -1.66
CA VAL A 88 -4.18 -2.19 -0.89
C VAL A 88 -3.50 -3.21 -1.80
N ILE A 89 -2.25 -2.92 -2.16
CA ILE A 89 -1.45 -3.76 -3.06
C ILE A 89 -0.50 -4.61 -2.21
N ALA A 90 -0.71 -5.93 -2.23
CA ALA A 90 0.16 -6.87 -1.53
C ALA A 90 1.40 -7.17 -2.39
N LEU A 91 2.57 -6.74 -1.90
CA LEU A 91 3.88 -7.00 -2.50
C LEU A 91 4.55 -8.26 -1.95
N GLN A 92 3.93 -8.89 -0.95
CA GLN A 92 4.40 -10.12 -0.32
C GLN A 92 3.24 -11.14 -0.31
N PRO A 93 3.51 -12.43 -0.55
CA PRO A 93 2.48 -13.45 -0.49
C PRO A 93 2.03 -13.69 0.95
N THR A 94 0.77 -14.10 1.12
CA THR A 94 0.24 -14.56 2.41
C THR A 94 0.07 -16.07 2.36
N CYS A 95 0.55 -16.78 3.38
CA CYS A 95 0.40 -18.23 3.45
C CYS A 95 -1.08 -18.61 3.59
N ALA A 96 -1.56 -19.50 2.73
CA ALA A 96 -2.94 -19.95 2.74
C ALA A 96 -3.32 -20.75 4.01
N ALA A 97 -2.35 -21.41 4.65
CA ALA A 97 -2.55 -22.23 5.84
C ALA A 97 -2.50 -21.40 7.14
N CYS A 98 -1.35 -20.79 7.47
CA CYS A 98 -1.18 -20.05 8.72
C CYS A 98 -1.64 -18.59 8.68
N LYS A 99 -2.02 -18.09 7.49
CA LYS A 99 -2.43 -16.69 7.23
C LYS A 99 -1.37 -15.64 7.54
N GLN A 100 -0.12 -16.05 7.75
CA GLN A 100 0.99 -15.13 7.95
C GLN A 100 1.56 -14.64 6.61
N LEU A 101 2.06 -13.41 6.60
CA LEU A 101 2.83 -12.87 5.48
C LEU A 101 4.16 -13.62 5.35
N ILE A 102 4.52 -13.99 4.13
CA ILE A 102 5.79 -14.62 3.82
C ILE A 102 6.72 -13.50 3.32
N VAL A 103 7.75 -13.17 4.09
CA VAL A 103 8.60 -12.00 3.83
C VAL A 103 10.04 -12.44 3.66
N ASN A 104 10.65 -12.12 2.51
CA ASN A 104 12.06 -12.38 2.21
C ASN A 104 12.49 -13.85 2.40
N THR A 105 11.57 -14.80 2.23
CA THR A 105 11.85 -16.24 2.31
C THR A 105 11.27 -16.97 1.10
N ALA A 106 11.79 -18.18 0.82
CA ALA A 106 11.19 -19.05 -0.18
C ALA A 106 9.73 -19.35 0.15
N TYR A 107 8.92 -19.46 -0.88
CA TYR A 107 7.51 -19.82 -0.79
C TYR A 107 7.14 -20.84 -1.86
N TRP A 108 6.07 -21.57 -1.62
CA TRP A 108 5.59 -22.63 -2.51
C TRP A 108 4.26 -22.24 -3.12
N GLN A 109 4.15 -22.35 -4.43
CA GLN A 109 2.89 -22.09 -5.15
C GLN A 109 2.36 -23.37 -5.79
N ALA A 110 1.04 -23.51 -5.80
CA ALA A 110 0.39 -24.62 -6.50
C ALA A 110 0.49 -24.44 -8.02
N ALA A 111 0.85 -25.49 -8.75
CA ALA A 111 0.96 -25.44 -10.20
C ALA A 111 -0.41 -25.44 -10.94
N SER A 112 -1.53 -25.64 -10.25
CA SER A 112 -2.85 -25.70 -10.87
C SER A 112 -3.42 -24.30 -11.15
N ILE A 113 -4.06 -24.15 -12.31
CA ILE A 113 -4.69 -22.90 -12.77
C ILE A 113 -5.78 -22.43 -11.80
N GLU A 114 -6.44 -23.35 -11.11
CA GLU A 114 -7.49 -23.07 -10.12
C GLU A 114 -6.94 -22.52 -8.78
N ALA A 115 -5.64 -22.68 -8.51
CA ALA A 115 -4.98 -22.27 -7.27
C ALA A 115 -3.85 -21.25 -7.49
N ALA A 116 -3.86 -20.52 -8.61
CA ALA A 116 -2.76 -19.66 -9.06
C ALA A 116 -2.30 -18.57 -8.06
N ASP A 117 -3.11 -18.24 -7.06
CA ASP A 117 -2.80 -17.25 -6.00
C ASP A 117 -2.66 -17.88 -4.60
N THR A 118 -2.42 -19.19 -4.53
CA THR A 118 -2.30 -19.91 -3.27
C THR A 118 -0.83 -20.18 -2.98
N TYR A 119 -0.34 -19.54 -1.91
CA TYR A 119 1.05 -19.62 -1.49
C TYR A 119 1.18 -20.30 -0.13
N TYR A 120 2.29 -21.02 0.07
CA TYR A 120 2.62 -21.70 1.33
C TYR A 120 4.02 -21.30 1.79
N CYS A 121 4.20 -21.13 3.10
CA CYS A 121 5.53 -21.01 3.70
C CYS A 121 6.18 -22.38 3.86
N SER A 122 7.47 -22.40 4.19
CA SER A 122 8.26 -23.62 4.40
C SER A 122 7.66 -24.56 5.45
N GLU A 123 7.11 -23.99 6.51
CA GLU A 123 6.48 -24.75 7.60
C GLU A 123 5.14 -25.37 7.20
N CYS A 124 4.44 -24.79 6.21
CA CYS A 124 3.09 -25.18 5.83
C CYS A 124 3.02 -26.01 4.54
N GLN A 125 4.08 -26.03 3.72
CA GLN A 125 4.09 -26.73 2.43
C GLN A 125 3.75 -28.24 2.57
N GLY A 126 4.22 -28.88 3.65
CA GLY A 126 4.03 -30.31 3.86
C GLY A 126 2.58 -30.69 4.14
N ALA A 127 1.89 -29.87 4.94
CA ALA A 127 0.47 -30.09 5.25
C ALA A 127 -0.45 -29.85 4.05
N ALA A 128 -0.05 -28.93 3.15
CA ALA A 128 -0.76 -28.65 1.91
C ALA A 128 -0.67 -29.81 0.91
N ALA A 129 0.51 -30.42 0.77
CA ALA A 129 0.72 -31.59 -0.08
C ALA A 129 -0.11 -32.81 0.37
N VAL A 130 -0.24 -33.00 1.69
CA VAL A 130 -1.04 -34.11 2.26
C VAL A 130 -2.54 -33.88 2.08
N SER A 131 -3.03 -32.65 2.26
CA SER A 131 -4.46 -32.34 2.13
C SER A 131 -4.98 -32.51 0.70
N ALA A 132 -4.13 -32.29 -0.32
CA ALA A 132 -4.45 -32.54 -1.72
C ALA A 132 -4.62 -34.04 -2.06
N THR A 133 -4.05 -34.94 -1.25
CA THR A 133 -4.13 -36.40 -1.50
C THR A 133 -5.39 -37.08 -0.93
N ALA A 134 -6.15 -36.39 -0.07
CA ALA A 134 -7.32 -36.97 0.63
C ALA A 134 -8.63 -36.88 -0.17
N THR A 135 -8.73 -36.03 -1.20
CA THR A 135 -9.90 -35.92 -2.08
C THR A 135 -9.58 -36.49 -3.45
N ALA A 136 -10.27 -37.57 -3.80
CA ALA A 136 -10.05 -38.41 -4.97
C ALA A 136 -9.96 -37.65 -6.32
N ALA A 137 -8.73 -37.50 -6.83
CA ALA A 137 -8.32 -37.69 -8.23
C ALA A 137 -6.81 -37.47 -8.30
N VAL A 138 -6.08 -38.44 -8.84
CA VAL A 138 -4.61 -38.44 -8.95
C VAL A 138 -4.16 -37.28 -9.85
N GLN A 139 -3.86 -36.14 -9.24
CA GLN A 139 -2.86 -35.20 -9.72
C GLN A 139 -2.06 -34.80 -8.49
N ASP A 140 -0.78 -35.22 -8.46
CA ASP A 140 0.20 -34.66 -7.54
C ASP A 140 0.06 -33.14 -7.61
N ALA A 141 -0.38 -32.50 -6.52
CA ALA A 141 -0.31 -31.07 -6.41
C ALA A 141 1.16 -30.71 -6.25
N VAL A 142 1.88 -30.66 -7.37
CA VAL A 142 3.29 -30.29 -7.41
C VAL A 142 3.37 -28.83 -6.96
N LEU A 143 3.90 -28.65 -5.76
CA LEU A 143 4.26 -27.34 -5.23
C LEU A 143 5.60 -26.94 -5.82
N THR A 144 5.63 -25.79 -6.49
CA THR A 144 6.87 -25.23 -7.03
C THR A 144 7.44 -24.26 -6.02
N GLU A 145 8.67 -24.49 -5.59
CA GLU A 145 9.43 -23.54 -4.78
C GLU A 145 9.79 -22.30 -5.62
N VAL A 146 9.49 -21.14 -5.07
CA VAL A 146 9.83 -19.84 -5.63
C VAL A 146 10.72 -19.12 -4.63
N SER A 147 11.93 -18.77 -5.09
CA SER A 147 12.82 -17.93 -4.31
C SER A 147 12.27 -16.49 -4.28
N PRO A 148 12.32 -15.80 -3.13
CA PRO A 148 11.90 -14.42 -3.05
C PRO A 148 12.80 -13.57 -3.93
N HIS A 149 12.25 -12.50 -4.49
CA HIS A 149 13.10 -11.46 -5.08
C HIS A 149 14.02 -10.90 -4.00
N ASN A 150 15.33 -10.91 -4.25
CA ASN A 150 16.31 -10.41 -3.30
C ASN A 150 16.34 -8.88 -3.30
N PHE A 151 15.35 -8.28 -2.64
CA PHE A 151 15.30 -6.83 -2.44
C PHE A 151 16.48 -6.36 -1.58
N ALA A 152 16.97 -7.21 -0.66
CA ALA A 152 18.10 -6.88 0.19
C ALA A 152 19.38 -6.71 -0.63
N GLU A 153 19.79 -7.64 -1.49
CA GLU A 153 20.97 -7.49 -2.38
C GLU A 153 20.83 -6.33 -3.37
N THR A 154 19.60 -6.06 -3.83
CA THR A 154 19.34 -4.92 -4.72
C THR A 154 19.53 -3.58 -4.01
N CYS A 155 19.17 -3.51 -2.72
CA CYS A 155 19.33 -2.32 -1.88
C CYS A 155 20.65 -2.26 -1.09
N SER A 156 21.38 -3.36 -0.95
CA SER A 156 22.65 -3.45 -0.19
C SER A 156 23.90 -3.36 -1.06
N ASN A 157 23.75 -3.16 -2.38
CA ASN A 157 24.84 -2.69 -3.24
C ASN A 157 25.21 -1.21 -2.99
N SER A 158 24.79 -0.62 -1.87
CA SER A 158 25.22 0.69 -1.42
C SER A 158 25.81 0.60 0.00
N ASP A 159 27.01 0.02 0.10
CA ASP A 159 27.99 0.45 1.12
C ASP A 159 28.36 1.94 0.96
N THR A 160 27.90 2.57 -0.12
CA THR A 160 27.67 4.01 -0.21
C THR A 160 26.39 4.34 0.56
N GLU A 161 26.50 4.99 1.72
CA GLU A 161 25.39 5.84 2.17
C GLU A 161 25.09 6.80 1.01
N GLU A 162 24.01 6.56 0.26
CA GLU A 162 23.61 7.44 -0.81
C GLU A 162 23.48 8.84 -0.18
N PRO A 163 24.31 9.81 -0.59
CA PRO A 163 24.35 11.10 0.09
C PRO A 163 22.95 11.69 0.04
N GLU A 164 22.47 12.19 1.19
CA GLU A 164 21.15 12.81 1.29
C GLU A 164 21.07 13.96 0.27
N MET A 165 20.39 13.69 -0.85
CA MET A 165 20.22 14.68 -1.91
C MET A 165 19.19 15.71 -1.44
N SER A 166 19.65 16.80 -0.85
CA SER A 166 18.77 17.88 -0.40
C SER A 166 18.39 18.79 -1.57
N CYS A 167 17.09 18.92 -1.83
CA CYS A 167 16.58 19.90 -2.78
C CYS A 167 15.28 20.49 -2.21
N PRO A 168 15.34 21.57 -1.42
CA PRO A 168 14.21 22.03 -0.60
C PRO A 168 12.91 22.33 -1.36
N PHE A 169 13.02 22.72 -2.64
CA PHE A 169 11.84 22.96 -3.47
C PHE A 169 11.17 21.67 -3.98
N LEU A 170 11.82 20.50 -3.86
CA LEU A 170 11.31 19.19 -4.23
C LEU A 170 10.82 18.35 -3.05
N ASP A 171 11.14 18.74 -1.80
CA ASP A 171 10.75 17.99 -0.59
C ASP A 171 9.24 17.75 -0.53
N TYR A 172 8.46 18.77 -0.91
CA TYR A 172 7.01 18.72 -0.90
C TYR A 172 6.41 19.31 -2.16
N ARG A 173 5.25 18.78 -2.57
CA ARG A 173 4.48 19.29 -3.70
C ARG A 173 4.21 20.81 -3.62
N PRO A 174 3.79 21.40 -2.48
CA PRO A 174 3.56 22.84 -2.40
C PRO A 174 4.82 23.67 -2.67
N SER A 175 5.99 23.22 -2.21
CA SER A 175 7.27 23.87 -2.48
C SER A 175 7.60 23.87 -3.97
N MET A 176 7.36 22.74 -4.65
CA MET A 176 7.59 22.62 -6.10
C MET A 176 6.62 23.52 -6.87
N LEU A 177 5.33 23.54 -6.49
CA LEU A 177 4.32 24.38 -7.12
C LEU A 177 4.62 25.87 -6.94
N LYS A 178 5.02 26.27 -5.74
CA LYS A 178 5.44 27.65 -5.45
C LYS A 178 6.66 28.05 -6.29
N ASN A 179 7.66 27.17 -6.40
CA ASN A 179 8.81 27.41 -7.27
C ASN A 179 8.39 27.60 -8.74
N CYS A 180 7.45 26.79 -9.23
CA CYS A 180 6.90 26.93 -10.58
C CYS A 180 6.12 28.25 -10.76
N GLU A 181 5.35 28.67 -9.76
CA GLU A 181 4.60 29.92 -9.79
C GLU A 181 5.53 31.14 -9.85
N GLU A 182 6.54 31.17 -8.98
CA GLU A 182 7.53 32.26 -8.87
C GLU A 182 8.37 32.41 -10.14
N HIS A 183 8.71 31.29 -10.81
CA HIS A 183 9.52 31.30 -12.03
C HIS A 183 8.71 31.17 -13.33
N HIS A 184 7.38 31.20 -13.23
CA HIS A 184 6.46 31.07 -14.37
C HIS A 184 6.69 29.78 -15.20
N TYR A 185 7.02 28.68 -14.54
CA TYR A 185 7.12 27.37 -15.16
C TYR A 185 5.73 26.81 -15.46
N GLN A 186 5.53 26.42 -16.72
CA GLN A 186 4.25 25.99 -17.26
C GLN A 186 4.39 24.66 -18.01
N PHE A 187 3.39 23.80 -17.83
CA PHE A 187 3.33 22.44 -18.42
C PHE A 187 2.08 22.26 -19.31
N ASP A 188 1.52 23.36 -19.80
CA ASP A 188 0.31 23.42 -20.64
C ASP A 188 0.57 23.22 -22.14
N SER A 189 1.83 23.31 -22.57
CA SER A 189 2.26 23.05 -23.95
C SER A 189 3.63 22.38 -23.98
N PHE A 190 3.92 21.61 -25.03
CA PHE A 190 5.20 20.90 -25.16
C PHE A 190 6.41 21.84 -25.07
N ARG A 191 6.35 23.01 -25.72
CA ARG A 191 7.46 23.99 -25.70
C ARG A 191 7.68 24.55 -24.29
N ARG A 192 6.61 24.89 -23.56
CA ARG A 192 6.69 25.41 -22.19
C ARG A 192 7.14 24.33 -21.21
N ALA A 193 6.63 23.10 -21.35
CA ALA A 193 7.06 21.96 -20.54
C ALA A 193 8.55 21.68 -20.73
N LYS A 194 9.06 21.68 -21.98
CA LYS A 194 10.50 21.49 -22.25
C LYS A 194 11.37 22.55 -21.56
N TYR A 195 10.97 23.82 -21.66
CA TYR A 195 11.68 24.91 -21.01
C TYR A 195 11.64 24.76 -19.48
N SER A 196 10.46 24.53 -18.91
CA SER A 196 10.26 24.34 -17.47
C SER A 196 11.09 23.17 -16.94
N THR A 197 11.06 22.01 -17.61
CA THR A 197 11.88 20.85 -17.24
C THR A 197 13.37 21.14 -17.32
N MET A 198 13.84 21.81 -18.39
CA MET A 198 15.24 22.21 -18.52
C MET A 198 15.69 23.11 -17.36
N MET A 199 14.85 24.07 -16.97
CA MET A 199 15.16 24.98 -15.87
C MET A 199 15.12 24.28 -14.51
N LEU A 200 14.16 23.39 -14.27
CA LEU A 200 14.13 22.58 -13.05
C LEU A 200 15.37 21.69 -12.91
N VAL A 201 15.79 21.01 -13.99
CA VAL A 201 17.02 20.20 -14.01
C VAL A 201 18.26 21.07 -13.73
N TYR A 202 18.30 22.28 -14.31
CA TYR A 202 19.38 23.24 -14.02
C TYR A 202 19.40 23.67 -12.55
N GLN A 203 18.24 23.99 -11.96
CA GLN A 203 18.11 24.36 -10.55
C GLN A 203 18.58 23.22 -9.64
N ILE A 204 18.09 21.99 -9.87
CA ILE A 204 18.52 20.79 -9.12
C ILE A 204 20.06 20.66 -9.17
N SER A 205 20.64 20.71 -10.36
CA SER A 205 22.09 20.59 -10.54
C SER A 205 22.88 21.72 -9.89
N SER A 206 22.32 22.93 -9.83
CA SER A 206 22.96 24.09 -9.20
C SER A 206 22.89 23.99 -7.68
N THR A 207 21.76 23.56 -7.12
CA THR A 207 21.59 23.32 -5.68
C THR A 207 22.56 22.24 -5.20
N GLN A 208 22.66 21.11 -5.90
CA GLN A 208 23.60 20.04 -5.51
C GLN A 208 25.06 20.48 -5.58
N ARG A 209 25.43 21.32 -6.55
CA ARG A 209 26.79 21.89 -6.65
C ARG A 209 27.10 22.93 -5.57
N SER A 210 26.09 23.60 -5.02
CA SER A 210 26.30 24.59 -3.95
C SER A 210 26.46 23.98 -2.55
N VAL A 211 26.12 22.69 -2.39
CA VAL A 211 26.18 21.96 -1.11
C VAL A 211 27.52 21.21 -0.95
N GLN A 212 28.31 21.06 -2.02
CA GLN A 212 29.68 20.52 -2.03
C GLN A 212 30.72 21.63 -1.78
#